data_AF-A0A6G1Q540-F1
#
_entry.id   AF-A0A6G1Q540-F1
#
_cell.length_a   1.000
_cell.length_b   1.000
_cell.length_c   1.000
_cell.angle_alpha   90.00
_cell.angle_beta   90.00
_cell.angle_gamma   90.00
#
_symmetry.space_group_name_H-M   'P 1'
#
loop_
_entity.id
_entity.type
_entity.pdbx_description
1 polymer ?
#
loop_
_entity_poly.entity_id
_entity_poly.type
_entity_poly.pdbx_seq_one_letter_code
_entity_poly.pdbx_strand_id
1 'polypeptide(L)'
;MTNNTGKKDKRFQATEYGLAFGHFTYLLSDCQEVVVDLQGWVTANGKGLTYLTDPQIHSTKTPRGPSNFGGRGLRYFLEEQHGPECNSICQLLKLPPVLRKPESLRTYRF
;
A
#
# COMPACT_ATOMS: atom_id res chain seq x y z
N MET A 1 7.77 -3.28 8.72
CA MET A 1 8.26 -2.93 7.37
C MET A 1 7.71 -3.93 6.37
N THR A 2 7.12 -3.44 5.29
CA THR A 2 6.52 -4.26 4.23
C THR A 2 7.55 -4.52 3.14
N ASN A 3 7.64 -5.75 2.62
CA ASN A 3 8.56 -6.15 1.57
C ASN A 3 7.85 -6.28 0.19
N ASN A 4 8.62 -6.15 -0.88
CA ASN A 4 8.18 -6.32 -2.28
C ASN A 4 7.92 -7.78 -2.70
N THR A 5 7.86 -8.70 -1.74
CA THR A 5 7.58 -10.14 -1.94
C THR A 5 6.50 -10.54 -0.93
N GLY A 6 5.59 -11.45 -1.27
CA GLY A 6 4.36 -11.74 -0.50
C GLY A 6 4.48 -12.23 0.97
N LYS A 7 5.62 -12.04 1.65
CA LYS A 7 5.81 -12.44 3.05
C LYS A 7 5.62 -11.27 4.01
N LYS A 8 4.43 -11.19 4.63
CA LYS A 8 4.16 -10.28 5.74
C LYS A 8 5.03 -10.64 6.96
N ASP A 9 5.97 -9.76 7.36
CA ASP A 9 6.57 -9.85 8.69
C ASP A 9 5.71 -9.08 9.70
N LYS A 10 4.88 -9.83 10.43
CA LYS A 10 3.94 -9.31 11.44
C LYS A 10 4.62 -8.87 12.74
N ARG A 11 5.95 -9.00 12.87
CA ARG A 11 6.66 -8.77 14.14
C ARG A 11 6.75 -7.30 14.59
N PHE A 12 6.32 -6.33 13.77
CA PHE A 12 6.41 -4.90 14.12
C PHE A 12 5.12 -4.14 13.82
N GLN A 13 4.59 -3.41 14.81
CA GLN A 13 3.45 -2.48 14.67
C GLN A 13 3.67 -1.44 13.56
N ALA A 14 4.92 -1.09 13.27
CA ALA A 14 5.31 -0.25 12.14
C ALA A 14 4.85 -0.79 10.77
N THR A 15 4.64 -2.11 10.64
CA THR A 15 4.07 -2.72 9.43
C THR A 15 2.61 -2.30 9.23
N GLU A 16 1.82 -2.14 10.28
CA GLU A 16 0.41 -1.72 10.15
C GLU A 16 0.28 -0.27 9.71
N TYR A 17 1.11 0.62 10.24
CA TYR A 17 1.18 2.02 9.79
C TYR A 17 1.56 2.12 8.32
N GLY A 18 2.57 1.34 7.88
CA GLY A 18 2.98 1.37 6.47
C GLY A 18 1.90 0.86 5.52
N LEU A 19 1.19 -0.21 5.89
CA LEU A 19 0.06 -0.72 5.11
C LEU A 19 -1.09 0.29 5.05
N ALA A 20 -1.40 0.95 6.18
CA ALA A 20 -2.45 1.97 6.23
C ALA A 20 -2.08 3.22 5.41
N PHE A 21 -0.81 3.63 5.42
CA PHE A 21 -0.32 4.71 4.58
C PHE A 21 -0.42 4.34 3.08
N GLY A 22 -0.03 3.12 2.71
CA GLY A 22 -0.24 2.60 1.36
C GLY A 22 -1.72 2.66 0.96
N HIS A 23 -2.62 2.19 1.82
CA HIS A 23 -4.06 2.23 1.56
C HIS A 23 -4.57 3.66 1.38
N PHE A 24 -4.17 4.57 2.26
CA PHE A 24 -4.50 5.99 2.15
C PHE A 24 -4.05 6.59 0.82
N THR A 25 -2.78 6.38 0.42
CA THR A 25 -2.26 6.92 -0.86
C THR A 25 -2.94 6.32 -2.08
N TYR A 26 -3.35 5.05 -2.01
CA TYR A 26 -4.14 4.40 -3.04
C TYR A 26 -5.50 5.05 -3.24
N LEU A 27 -6.23 5.31 -2.15
CA LEU A 27 -7.51 6.01 -2.23
C LEU A 27 -7.35 7.47 -2.65
N LEU A 28 -6.38 8.18 -2.09
CA LEU A 28 -6.10 9.59 -2.37
C LEU A 28 -5.77 9.83 -3.86
N SER A 29 -5.15 8.85 -4.52
CA SER A 29 -4.73 8.96 -5.92
C SER A 29 -5.78 8.48 -6.94
N ASP A 30 -7.03 8.27 -6.52
CA ASP A 30 -8.08 7.63 -7.32
C ASP A 30 -7.68 6.24 -7.82
N CYS A 31 -7.10 5.44 -6.92
CA CYS A 31 -6.72 4.05 -7.18
C CYS A 31 -5.64 3.89 -8.27
N GLN A 32 -4.87 4.94 -8.57
CA GLN A 32 -3.86 4.93 -9.63
C GLN A 32 -2.43 4.74 -9.11
N GLU A 33 -2.18 5.06 -7.83
CA GLU A 33 -0.83 5.10 -7.28
C GLU A 33 -0.81 4.56 -5.85
N VAL A 34 0.23 3.82 -5.47
CA VAL A 34 0.43 3.40 -4.08
C VAL A 34 1.89 3.54 -3.68
N VAL A 35 2.11 4.04 -2.47
CA VAL A 35 3.44 4.11 -1.87
C VAL A 35 3.66 2.85 -1.03
N VAL A 36 4.73 2.12 -1.35
CA VAL A 36 5.13 0.86 -0.71
C VAL A 36 6.62 0.86 -0.39
N ASP A 37 7.12 -0.27 0.13
CA ASP A 37 8.53 -0.45 0.53
C ASP A 37 9.00 0.64 1.51
N LEU A 38 8.13 0.99 2.47
CA LEU A 38 8.47 1.98 3.48
C LEU A 38 9.51 1.39 4.44
N GLN A 39 10.73 1.91 4.35
CA GLN A 39 11.87 1.56 5.18
C GLN A 39 12.28 2.77 6.03
N GLY A 40 12.91 2.53 7.17
CA GLY A 40 13.33 3.63 8.04
C GLY A 40 13.48 3.26 9.51
N TRP A 41 13.50 4.26 10.36
CA TRP A 41 13.69 4.10 11.80
C TRP A 41 12.73 4.97 12.62
N VAL A 42 12.39 4.48 13.82
CA VAL A 42 11.60 5.20 14.81
C VAL A 42 12.54 5.77 15.86
N THR A 43 12.30 7.00 16.31
CA THR A 43 13.12 7.59 17.38
C THR A 43 12.85 6.92 18.72
N ALA A 44 13.91 6.54 19.43
CA ALA A 44 13.83 5.86 20.72
C ALA A 44 13.33 6.76 21.88
N ASN A 45 13.20 8.07 21.66
CA ASN A 45 12.81 9.05 22.68
C ASN A 45 11.30 9.09 22.98
N GLY A 46 10.53 8.08 22.55
CA GLY A 46 9.10 7.96 22.87
C GLY A 46 8.17 8.97 22.17
N LYS A 47 8.69 9.83 21.28
CA LYS A 47 7.88 10.83 20.55
C LYS A 47 7.07 10.25 19.39
N GLY A 48 7.24 8.96 19.08
CA GLY A 48 6.53 8.30 17.97
C GLY A 48 6.93 8.81 16.58
N LEU A 49 8.06 9.51 16.46
CA LEU A 49 8.53 10.04 15.19
C LEU A 49 9.18 8.92 14.37
N THR A 50 8.70 8.73 13.14
CA THR A 50 9.24 7.76 12.20
C THR A 50 9.86 8.51 11.01
N TYR A 51 11.13 8.25 10.74
CA TYR A 51 11.81 8.70 9.53
C TYR A 51 11.75 7.59 8.50
N LEU A 52 11.27 7.91 7.29
CA LEU A 52 11.14 6.96 6.19
C LEU A 52 12.08 7.35 5.05
N THR A 53 12.65 6.37 4.37
CA THR A 53 13.57 6.52 3.23
C THR A 53 13.22 5.54 2.12
N ASP A 54 13.68 5.87 0.91
CA ASP A 54 13.63 5.03 -0.29
C ASP A 54 12.25 4.40 -0.59
N PRO A 55 11.14 5.17 -0.55
CA PRO A 55 9.84 4.61 -0.87
C PRO A 55 9.80 4.18 -2.33
N GLN A 56 9.05 3.10 -2.59
CA GLN A 56 8.72 2.70 -3.95
C GLN A 56 7.30 3.14 -4.29
N ILE A 57 7.11 3.71 -5.48
CA ILE A 57 5.79 4.14 -5.96
C ILE A 57 5.40 3.28 -7.15
N HIS A 58 4.27 2.60 -7.03
CA HIS A 58 3.62 1.94 -8.16
C HIS A 58 2.54 2.86 -8.70
N SER A 59 2.65 3.25 -9.98
CA SER A 59 1.77 4.22 -10.62
C SER A 59 1.37 3.76 -12.02
N THR A 60 0.09 3.88 -12.35
CA THR A 60 -0.42 3.74 -13.73
C THR A 60 -0.38 5.05 -14.50
N LYS A 61 -0.06 6.18 -13.85
CA LYS A 61 0.06 7.50 -14.48
C LYS A 61 1.44 7.72 -15.12
N THR A 62 2.45 6.97 -14.69
CA THR A 62 3.82 7.08 -15.19
C THR A 62 4.29 5.77 -15.85
N PRO A 63 5.28 5.83 -16.76
CA PRO A 63 5.84 4.64 -17.38
C PRO A 63 6.38 3.63 -16.36
N ARG A 64 6.34 2.35 -16.72
CA ARG A 64 6.92 1.29 -15.91
C ARG A 64 8.44 1.41 -15.90
N GLY A 65 9.05 0.96 -14.81
CA GLY A 65 10.49 0.94 -14.64
C GLY A 65 10.91 -0.05 -13.55
N PRO A 66 12.20 -0.09 -13.20
CA PRO A 66 12.73 -1.00 -12.18
C PRO A 66 12.05 -0.87 -10.82
N SER A 67 11.56 0.33 -10.47
CA SER A 67 10.84 0.63 -9.22
C SER A 67 9.33 0.83 -9.42
N ASN A 68 8.85 1.01 -10.65
CA ASN A 68 7.42 1.14 -10.94
C ASN A 68 6.88 -0.07 -11.71
N PHE A 69 6.22 -0.99 -11.01
CA PHE A 69 5.57 -2.14 -11.63
C PHE A 69 4.16 -1.85 -12.18
N GLY A 70 3.71 -0.59 -12.09
CA GLY A 70 2.40 -0.13 -12.55
C GLY A 70 1.25 -0.97 -11.97
N GLY A 71 0.29 -1.31 -12.82
CA GLY A 71 -0.88 -2.10 -12.40
C GLY A 71 -0.55 -3.47 -11.75
N ARG A 72 0.60 -4.09 -12.05
CA ARG A 72 1.04 -5.30 -11.32
C ARG A 72 1.39 -4.98 -9.87
N GLY A 73 2.12 -3.90 -9.65
CA GLY A 73 2.47 -3.42 -8.32
C GLY A 73 1.25 -3.05 -7.49
N LEU A 74 0.28 -2.35 -8.09
CA LEU A 74 -1.02 -2.07 -7.46
C LEU A 74 -1.73 -3.36 -7.04
N ARG A 75 -1.75 -4.37 -7.92
CA ARG A 75 -2.38 -5.66 -7.62
C ARG A 75 -1.70 -6.39 -6.48
N TYR A 76 -0.36 -6.42 -6.46
CA TYR A 76 0.40 -7.02 -5.36
C TYR A 76 0.14 -6.35 -4.03
N PHE A 77 0.05 -5.01 -4.02
CA PHE A 77 -0.34 -4.29 -2.82
C PHE A 77 -1.72 -4.73 -2.32
N LEU A 78 -2.74 -4.75 -3.17
CA LEU A 78 -4.11 -5.08 -2.78
C LEU A 78 -4.28 -6.55 -2.36
N GLU A 79 -3.70 -7.48 -3.10
CA GLU A 79 -3.94 -8.92 -2.93
C GLU A 79 -3.04 -9.55 -1.89
N GLU A 80 -1.76 -9.16 -1.86
CA GLU A 80 -0.74 -9.86 -1.08
C GLU A 80 -0.31 -9.07 0.16
N GLN A 81 -0.17 -7.74 0.05
CA GLN A 81 0.33 -6.91 1.15
C GLN A 81 -0.79 -6.43 2.08
N HIS A 82 -1.75 -5.66 1.55
CA HIS A 82 -2.93 -5.19 2.28
C HIS A 82 -3.88 -6.37 2.54
N GLY A 83 -4.36 -7.02 1.48
CA GLY A 83 -5.38 -8.07 1.55
C GLY A 83 -6.81 -7.50 1.56
N PRO A 84 -7.83 -8.36 1.67
CA PRO A 84 -9.23 -7.96 1.61
C PRO A 84 -9.72 -7.21 2.87
N GLU A 85 -9.07 -7.42 4.01
CA GLU A 85 -9.46 -6.85 5.29
C GLU A 85 -8.52 -5.70 5.69
N CYS A 86 -9.11 -4.59 6.13
CA CYS A 86 -8.37 -3.45 6.68
C CYS A 86 -7.78 -3.78 8.05
N ASN A 87 -6.53 -3.36 8.30
CA ASN A 87 -5.93 -3.47 9.64
C ASN A 87 -6.51 -2.44 10.63
N SER A 88 -6.08 -2.52 11.89
CA SER A 88 -6.56 -1.65 12.98
C SER A 88 -6.37 -0.15 12.69
N ILE A 89 -5.25 0.23 12.05
CA ILE A 89 -4.93 1.62 11.71
C ILE A 89 -5.79 2.13 10.56
N CYS A 90 -6.01 1.32 9.51
CA CYS A 90 -6.94 1.64 8.43
C CYS A 90 -8.36 1.93 8.98
N GLN A 91 -8.81 1.12 9.94
CA GLN A 91 -10.10 1.27 10.61
C GLN A 91 -10.15 2.53 11.49
N LEU A 92 -9.09 2.80 12.25
CA LEU A 92 -8.98 4.02 13.08
C LEU A 92 -9.04 5.29 12.22
N LEU A 93 -8.39 5.26 11.05
CA LEU A 93 -8.42 6.33 10.05
C LEU A 93 -9.73 6.40 9.26
N LYS A 94 -10.65 5.44 9.45
CA LYS A 94 -11.93 5.32 8.74
C LYS A 94 -11.76 5.31 7.22
N LEU A 95 -10.70 4.66 6.73
CA LEU A 95 -10.47 4.54 5.29
C LEU A 95 -11.58 3.68 4.67
N PRO A 96 -12.20 4.12 3.56
CA PRO A 96 -13.11 3.30 2.79
C PRO A 96 -12.45 1.95 2.42
N PRO A 97 -13.18 0.82 2.45
CA PRO A 97 -12.62 -0.44 1.98
C PRO A 97 -12.21 -0.35 0.50
N VAL A 98 -11.05 -0.91 0.17
CA VAL A 98 -10.64 -1.13 -1.22
C VAL A 98 -11.50 -2.24 -1.84
N LEU A 99 -12.61 -1.84 -2.45
CA LEU A 99 -13.51 -2.75 -3.15
C LEU A 99 -12.78 -3.39 -4.34
N ARG A 100 -12.70 -4.72 -4.37
CA ARG A 100 -12.40 -5.43 -5.62
C ARG A 100 -13.51 -5.08 -6.61
N LYS A 101 -13.19 -4.43 -7.72
CA LYS A 101 -14.13 -4.40 -8.86
C LYS A 101 -14.39 -5.87 -9.23
N PRO A 102 -15.64 -6.34 -9.22
CA PRO A 102 -15.94 -7.69 -9.67
C PRO A 102 -15.46 -7.83 -11.11
N GLU A 103 -14.88 -8.98 -11.41
CA GLU A 103 -14.24 -9.32 -12.69
C GLU A 103 -15.21 -9.19 -13.90
N SER A 104 -16.51 -9.13 -13.63
CA SER A 104 -17.61 -8.97 -14.60
C SER A 104 -17.74 -7.58 -15.24
N LEU A 105 -17.00 -6.55 -14.79
CA LEU A 105 -17.05 -5.21 -15.40
C LEU A 105 -15.97 -4.96 -16.47
N ARG A 106 -15.16 -5.98 -16.84
CA ARG A 106 -14.14 -5.85 -17.89
C ARG A 106 -14.62 -6.13 -19.31
N THR A 107 -15.84 -6.66 -19.48
CA THR A 107 -16.33 -7.15 -20.79
C THR A 107 -17.15 -6.17 -21.62
N TYR A 108 -17.37 -4.93 -21.16
CA TYR A 108 -18.02 -3.90 -21.98
C TYR A 108 -17.02 -2.78 -22.31
N ARG A 109 -16.27 -2.99 -23.38
CA ARG A 109 -15.70 -1.89 -24.17
C ARG A 109 -16.40 -1.89 -25.52
N PHE A 110 -17.06 -0.77 -25.83
CA PHE A 110 -17.54 -0.42 -27.16
C PHE A 110 -16.36 -0.27 -28.13
#